data_AF-A0A839H1S7-F1
#
_entry.id   AF-A0A839H1S7-F1
#
_cell.length_a   1.000
_cell.length_b   1.000
_cell.length_c   1.000
_cell.angle_alpha   90.00
_cell.angle_beta   90.00
_cell.angle_gamma   90.00
#
_symmetry.space_group_name_H-M   'P 1'
#
loop_
_entity.id
_entity.type
_entity.pdbx_description
1 polymer ?
#
loop_
_entity_poly.entity_id
_entity_poly.type
_entity_poly.pdbx_seq_one_letter_code
_entity_poly.pdbx_strand_id
1 'polypeptide(L)'
;MKRPGYIWLLATIVAFMYITTLVLVRTKNPEHIQRQAYERWQSGYLVAKNDQQTFVNTSNNKTRPIALSEAQGYGLQLIAKAGEKGWARQADFEKLLNYYLAHRDYVNGRQTYLMAWRQKYNKQGKWVTDHNSATDGDLYIAAALHHAAVVWPNRSAYYQKIERNIAADILRYEYNPTTQTLTVGDWVTKESKYYYLLRTSDVMPDVFDDLYETSHDIQWQIVKDNMLDRLVTLSSQHRTGLVPDFAWAGEKTTSAVKARTVASIHDGDYGANACRVPMMLAQSDDPRAQRVLNKMMRFFSDQYYITAGYSLEGRRLVKYQSNSFSAPIFYAVSCNRNKGYDNLFVSQKYIFSKPVTTRNYYDATLTTLAALEGMN
;
A
#
# COMPACT_ATOMS: atom_id res chain seq x y z
N MET A 1 13.75 11.25 -64.29
CA MET A 1 13.58 12.39 -63.36
C MET A 1 14.47 12.19 -62.14
N LYS A 2 15.52 13.01 -61.96
CA LYS A 2 16.38 12.95 -60.76
C LYS A 2 15.57 13.47 -59.57
N ARG A 3 15.30 12.62 -58.56
CA ARG A 3 14.70 13.09 -57.30
C ARG A 3 15.68 14.08 -56.65
N PRO A 4 15.27 15.33 -56.40
CA PRO A 4 16.19 16.32 -55.87
C PRO A 4 16.67 15.97 -54.46
N GLY A 5 17.98 16.14 -54.18
CA GLY A 5 18.58 15.83 -52.87
C GLY A 5 17.93 16.54 -51.68
N TYR A 6 17.22 17.66 -51.91
CA TYR A 6 16.45 18.36 -50.87
C TYR A 6 15.31 17.52 -50.30
N ILE A 7 14.74 16.58 -51.06
CA ILE A 7 13.66 15.70 -50.59
C ILE A 7 14.19 14.75 -49.51
N TRP A 8 15.40 14.22 -49.70
CA TRP A 8 16.04 13.33 -48.72
C TRP A 8 16.52 14.09 -47.48
N LEU A 9 16.99 15.32 -47.64
CA LEU A 9 17.32 16.21 -46.52
C LEU A 9 16.07 16.53 -45.68
N LEU A 10 14.96 16.93 -46.34
CA LEU A 10 13.68 17.20 -45.69
C LEU A 10 13.14 15.95 -44.97
N ALA A 11 13.17 14.79 -45.62
CA ALA A 11 12.73 13.53 -45.03
C ALA A 11 13.56 13.17 -43.78
N THR A 12 14.88 13.42 -43.81
CA THR A 12 15.77 13.19 -42.67
C THR A 12 15.47 14.14 -41.52
N ILE A 13 15.22 15.43 -41.80
CA ILE A 13 14.83 16.42 -40.78
C ILE A 13 13.49 16.05 -40.14
N VAL A 14 12.49 15.65 -40.95
CA VAL A 14 11.18 15.20 -40.45
C VAL A 14 11.31 13.93 -39.61
N ALA A 15 12.11 12.94 -40.05
CA ALA A 15 12.38 11.73 -39.29
C ALA A 15 13.09 12.05 -37.97
N PHE A 16 14.08 12.94 -37.98
CA PHE A 16 14.79 13.38 -36.77
C PHE A 16 13.87 14.11 -35.80
N MET A 17 13.03 15.05 -36.28
CA MET A 17 12.04 15.72 -35.45
C MET A 17 11.04 14.72 -34.86
N TYR A 18 10.52 13.78 -35.67
CA TYR A 18 9.60 12.75 -35.23
C TYR A 18 10.22 11.84 -34.16
N ILE A 19 11.45 11.35 -34.37
CA ILE A 19 12.19 10.55 -33.40
C ILE A 19 12.43 11.36 -32.12
N THR A 20 12.85 12.62 -32.24
CA THR A 20 13.08 13.51 -31.09
C THR A 20 11.79 13.73 -30.30
N THR A 21 10.66 13.98 -30.96
CA THR A 21 9.36 14.10 -30.32
C THR A 21 8.94 12.79 -29.65
N LEU A 22 9.11 11.63 -30.30
CA LEU A 22 8.81 10.34 -29.69
C LEU A 22 9.68 10.07 -28.47
N VAL A 23 10.97 10.39 -28.53
CA VAL A 23 11.90 10.25 -27.40
C VAL A 23 11.46 11.17 -26.27
N LEU A 24 11.18 12.44 -26.53
CA LEU A 24 10.70 13.42 -25.53
C LEU A 24 9.37 13.01 -24.89
N VAL A 25 8.40 12.56 -25.69
CA VAL A 25 7.11 12.08 -25.17
C VAL A 25 7.32 10.83 -24.33
N ARG A 26 8.13 9.87 -24.80
CA ARG A 26 8.39 8.62 -24.07
C ARG A 26 9.11 8.84 -22.74
N THR A 27 10.00 9.85 -22.65
CA THR A 27 10.73 10.15 -21.42
C THR A 27 9.97 11.06 -20.47
N LYS A 28 9.23 12.07 -20.96
CA LYS A 28 8.52 13.04 -20.10
C LYS A 28 7.12 12.59 -19.69
N ASN A 29 6.48 11.71 -20.46
CA ASN A 29 5.10 11.30 -20.17
C ASN A 29 4.97 10.52 -18.84
N PRO A 30 5.87 9.58 -18.48
CA PRO A 30 5.80 8.91 -17.17
C PRO A 30 5.90 9.88 -15.99
N GLU A 31 6.88 10.79 -15.99
CA GLU A 31 7.05 11.80 -14.94
C GLU A 31 5.83 12.72 -14.83
N HIS A 32 5.27 13.13 -15.98
CA HIS A 32 4.06 13.95 -16.02
C HIS A 32 2.85 13.22 -15.43
N ILE A 33 2.63 11.94 -15.78
CA ILE A 33 1.53 11.13 -15.21
C ILE A 33 1.73 10.95 -13.70
N GLN A 34 2.95 10.66 -13.26
CA GLN A 34 3.33 10.54 -11.84
C GLN A 34 2.99 11.81 -11.06
N ARG A 35 3.46 12.96 -11.56
CA ARG A 35 3.24 14.25 -10.91
C ARG A 35 1.77 14.63 -10.88
N GLN A 36 1.05 14.46 -12.00
CA GLN A 36 -0.39 14.73 -12.05
C GLN A 36 -1.19 13.83 -11.12
N ALA A 37 -0.83 12.54 -11.02
CA ALA A 37 -1.46 11.62 -10.09
C ALA A 37 -1.28 12.10 -8.64
N TYR A 38 -0.04 12.45 -8.26
CA TYR A 38 0.28 12.98 -6.94
C TYR A 38 -0.45 14.30 -6.63
N GLU A 39 -0.35 15.31 -7.48
CA GLU A 39 -0.97 16.64 -7.25
C GLU A 39 -2.50 16.53 -7.15
N ARG A 40 -3.11 15.66 -7.97
CA ARG A 40 -4.55 15.40 -7.94
C ARG A 40 -4.97 14.63 -6.68
N TRP A 41 -4.20 13.65 -6.25
CA TRP A 41 -4.43 12.96 -4.98
C TRP A 41 -4.29 13.92 -3.79
N GLN A 42 -3.21 14.70 -3.76
CA GLN A 42 -2.90 15.65 -2.70
C GLN A 42 -4.05 16.66 -2.52
N SER A 43 -4.48 17.29 -3.61
CA SER A 43 -5.60 18.26 -3.59
C SER A 43 -6.97 17.63 -3.32
N GLY A 44 -7.14 16.36 -3.66
CA GLY A 44 -8.40 15.64 -3.48
C GLY A 44 -8.64 15.18 -2.04
N TYR A 45 -7.57 14.78 -1.34
CA TYR A 45 -7.66 13.99 -0.12
C TYR A 45 -6.97 14.60 1.11
N LEU A 46 -5.98 15.48 0.96
CA LEU A 46 -5.37 16.14 2.13
C LEU A 46 -6.28 17.23 2.68
N VAL A 47 -6.48 17.21 4.00
CA VAL A 47 -7.25 18.22 4.72
C VAL A 47 -6.40 18.78 5.86
N ALA A 48 -6.18 20.09 5.84
CA ALA A 48 -5.53 20.80 6.93
C ALA A 48 -6.49 20.85 8.13
N LYS A 49 -6.08 20.28 9.27
CA LYS A 49 -6.81 20.38 10.54
C LYS A 49 -6.54 21.71 11.25
N ASN A 50 -5.32 22.22 11.07
CA ASN A 50 -4.79 23.52 11.47
C ASN A 50 -3.45 23.73 10.71
N ASP A 51 -2.71 24.80 11.01
CA ASP A 51 -1.47 25.15 10.31
C ASP A 51 -0.35 24.10 10.42
N GLN A 52 -0.40 23.25 11.45
CA GLN A 52 0.66 22.29 11.79
C GLN A 52 0.25 20.84 11.57
N GLN A 53 -1.02 20.56 11.27
CA GLN A 53 -1.56 19.20 11.20
C GLN A 53 -2.41 19.01 9.93
N THR A 54 -2.10 17.97 9.17
CA THR A 54 -2.84 17.56 7.97
C THR A 54 -3.18 16.08 8.06
N PHE A 55 -4.37 15.70 7.63
CA PHE A 55 -4.77 14.31 7.55
C PHE A 55 -5.32 13.94 6.18
N VAL A 56 -5.33 12.64 5.90
CA VAL A 56 -5.94 12.09 4.68
C VAL A 56 -7.43 11.83 4.92
N ASN A 57 -8.29 12.52 4.19
CA ASN A 57 -9.74 12.31 4.25
C ASN A 57 -10.17 11.11 3.41
N THR A 58 -10.79 10.12 4.04
CA THR A 58 -11.30 8.91 3.40
C THR A 58 -12.79 8.97 3.05
N SER A 59 -13.49 10.02 3.51
CA SER A 59 -14.92 10.23 3.26
C SER A 59 -15.18 10.95 1.95
N ASN A 60 -16.14 10.43 1.18
CA ASN A 60 -16.68 11.11 0.00
C ASN A 60 -17.49 12.37 0.35
N ASN A 61 -17.90 12.52 1.61
CA ASN A 61 -18.53 13.74 2.08
C ASN A 61 -17.46 14.68 2.66
N LYS A 62 -17.05 15.68 1.88
CA LYS A 62 -16.02 16.66 2.27
C LYS A 62 -16.37 17.48 3.51
N THR A 63 -17.65 17.65 3.85
CA THR A 63 -18.06 18.37 5.07
C THR A 63 -18.08 17.46 6.31
N ARG A 64 -18.01 16.15 6.11
CA ARG A 64 -17.88 15.14 7.17
C ARG A 64 -16.67 14.26 6.90
N PRO A 65 -15.46 14.82 6.99
CA PRO A 65 -14.24 14.07 6.72
C PRO A 65 -14.04 12.96 7.77
N ILE A 66 -13.35 11.91 7.36
CA ILE A 66 -12.93 10.79 8.20
C ILE A 66 -11.44 10.60 7.99
N ALA A 67 -10.67 10.53 9.06
CA ALA A 67 -9.26 10.14 9.04
C ALA A 67 -9.16 8.67 9.50
N LEU A 68 -8.30 7.90 8.84
CA LEU A 68 -7.94 6.53 9.23
C LEU A 68 -6.41 6.44 9.39
N SER A 69 -5.93 5.59 10.30
CA SER A 69 -4.48 5.34 10.45
C SER A 69 -3.87 4.78 9.15
N GLU A 70 -4.56 3.85 8.49
CA GLU A 70 -4.18 3.33 7.16
C GLU A 70 -3.96 4.44 6.13
N ALA A 71 -4.95 5.33 6.00
CA ALA A 71 -4.87 6.45 5.07
C ALA A 71 -3.78 7.45 5.46
N GLN A 72 -3.54 7.65 6.76
CA GLN A 72 -2.47 8.52 7.23
C GLN A 72 -1.08 7.94 6.89
N GLY A 73 -0.87 6.65 7.09
CA GLY A 73 0.34 5.93 6.69
C GLY A 73 0.60 6.06 5.19
N TYR A 74 -0.41 5.80 4.35
CA TYR A 74 -0.28 6.02 2.90
C TYR A 74 0.04 7.47 2.54
N GLY A 75 -0.57 8.44 3.23
CA GLY A 75 -0.29 9.84 2.98
C GLY A 75 1.16 10.19 3.28
N LEU A 76 1.71 9.68 4.39
CA LEU A 76 3.13 9.86 4.71
C LEU A 76 4.03 9.24 3.64
N GLN A 77 3.72 8.02 3.17
CA GLN A 77 4.49 7.38 2.09
C GLN A 77 4.46 8.18 0.79
N LEU A 78 3.27 8.63 0.36
CA LEU A 78 3.12 9.41 -0.86
C LEU A 78 3.88 10.73 -0.80
N ILE A 79 3.87 11.41 0.36
CA ILE A 79 4.58 12.67 0.54
C ILE A 79 6.11 12.44 0.61
N ALA A 80 6.58 11.36 1.24
CA ALA A 80 8.01 10.99 1.21
C ALA A 80 8.49 10.70 -0.23
N LYS A 81 7.75 9.88 -0.99
CA LYS A 81 8.04 9.56 -2.40
C LYS A 81 7.99 10.80 -3.31
N ALA A 82 7.04 11.70 -3.08
CA ALA A 82 6.99 12.98 -3.78
C ALA A 82 8.15 13.91 -3.37
N GLY A 83 8.60 13.83 -2.11
CA GLY A 83 9.76 14.55 -1.60
C GLY A 83 11.07 14.12 -2.27
N GLU A 84 11.26 12.81 -2.48
CA GLU A 84 12.39 12.25 -3.23
C GLU A 84 12.51 12.83 -4.65
N LYS A 85 11.36 13.10 -5.28
CA LYS A 85 11.27 13.71 -6.61
C LYS A 85 11.27 15.26 -6.59
N GLY A 86 11.38 15.88 -5.41
CA GLY A 86 11.36 17.33 -5.23
C GLY A 86 9.98 17.99 -5.41
N TRP A 87 8.89 17.22 -5.39
CA TRP A 87 7.51 17.71 -5.57
C TRP A 87 6.82 18.03 -4.24
N ALA A 88 7.33 17.52 -3.14
CA ALA A 88 6.87 17.83 -1.78
C ALA A 88 8.03 18.32 -0.91
N ARG A 89 7.73 19.15 0.09
CA ARG A 89 8.73 19.63 1.04
C ARG A 89 8.63 18.81 2.33
N GLN A 90 9.73 18.78 3.09
CA GLN A 90 9.76 18.19 4.43
C GLN A 90 8.62 18.69 5.34
N ALA A 91 8.29 19.99 5.27
CA ALA A 91 7.20 20.57 6.05
C ALA A 91 5.82 19.98 5.71
N ASP A 92 5.62 19.50 4.47
CA ASP A 92 4.37 18.87 4.07
C ASP A 92 4.25 17.47 4.71
N PHE A 93 5.37 16.72 4.80
CA PHE A 93 5.44 15.45 5.55
C PHE A 93 5.22 15.65 7.04
N GLU A 94 5.90 16.64 7.62
CA GLU A 94 5.81 16.93 9.06
C GLU A 94 4.39 17.30 9.50
N LYS A 95 3.58 17.93 8.63
CA LYS A 95 2.17 18.18 8.94
C LYS A 95 1.36 16.90 9.06
N LEU A 96 1.61 15.90 8.23
CA LEU A 96 0.97 14.58 8.37
C LEU A 96 1.50 13.84 9.60
N LEU A 97 2.81 13.93 9.85
CA LEU A 97 3.44 13.30 11.00
C LEU A 97 2.91 13.86 12.32
N ASN A 98 2.76 15.18 12.40
CA ASN A 98 2.20 15.87 13.56
C ASN A 98 0.74 15.48 13.82
N TYR A 99 -0.03 15.23 12.76
CA TYR A 99 -1.39 14.71 12.93
C TYR A 99 -1.38 13.30 13.53
N TYR A 100 -0.54 12.41 13.02
CA TYR A 100 -0.34 11.07 13.60
C TYR A 100 0.07 11.16 15.08
N LEU A 101 1.13 11.93 15.39
CA LEU A 101 1.67 12.04 16.76
C LEU A 101 0.63 12.59 17.76
N ALA A 102 -0.29 13.43 17.30
CA ALA A 102 -1.39 13.98 18.10
C ALA A 102 -2.57 13.01 18.29
N HIS A 103 -2.68 11.96 17.48
CA HIS A 103 -3.75 10.96 17.52
C HIS A 103 -3.21 9.56 17.80
N ARG A 104 -2.09 9.48 18.53
CA ARG A 104 -1.56 8.23 19.06
C ARG A 104 -2.54 7.60 20.05
N ASP A 105 -2.61 6.29 20.04
CA ASP A 105 -3.54 5.55 20.86
C ASP A 105 -3.06 5.39 22.31
N TYR A 106 -3.98 4.93 23.15
CA TYR A 106 -3.75 4.67 24.57
C TYR A 106 -4.08 3.23 24.91
N VAL A 107 -3.06 2.46 25.30
CA VAL A 107 -3.24 1.10 25.79
C VAL A 107 -3.01 1.09 27.30
N ASN A 108 -4.03 0.66 28.06
CA ASN A 108 -3.99 0.60 29.53
C ASN A 108 -3.56 1.93 30.19
N GLY A 109 -4.08 3.05 29.68
CA GLY A 109 -3.79 4.39 30.20
C GLY A 109 -2.42 4.97 29.83
N ARG A 110 -1.61 4.25 29.05
CA ARG A 110 -0.32 4.73 28.53
C ARG A 110 -0.47 5.14 27.07
N GLN A 111 -0.01 6.35 26.74
CA GLN A 111 0.11 6.78 25.35
C GLN A 111 1.21 5.97 24.65
N THR A 112 0.87 5.36 23.53
CA THR A 112 1.78 4.55 22.70
C THR A 112 2.29 5.37 21.50
N TYR A 113 3.02 4.73 20.61
CA TYR A 113 3.35 5.18 19.26
C TYR A 113 2.46 4.53 18.20
N LEU A 114 1.47 3.72 18.59
CA LEU A 114 0.42 3.29 17.67
C LEU A 114 -0.54 4.45 17.40
N MET A 115 -1.16 4.47 16.23
CA MET A 115 -2.16 5.47 15.87
C MET A 115 -3.57 4.92 16.14
N ALA A 116 -4.40 5.70 16.81
CA ALA A 116 -5.82 5.36 16.92
C ALA A 116 -6.42 5.27 15.51
N TRP A 117 -7.13 4.19 15.22
CA TRP A 117 -7.40 3.78 13.85
C TRP A 117 -8.35 4.73 13.09
N ARG A 118 -9.18 5.51 13.80
CA ARG A 118 -10.16 6.40 13.17
C ARG A 118 -10.44 7.67 13.95
N GLN A 119 -10.53 8.78 13.23
CA GLN A 119 -11.04 10.06 13.73
C GLN A 119 -12.14 10.60 12.83
N LYS A 120 -13.19 11.17 13.43
CA LYS A 120 -14.38 11.66 12.71
C LYS A 120 -15.16 12.68 13.53
N TYR A 121 -16.07 13.39 12.88
CA TYR A 121 -17.11 14.15 13.58
C TYR A 121 -18.21 13.23 14.12
N ASN A 122 -18.48 13.31 15.43
CA ASN A 122 -19.62 12.64 16.05
C ASN A 122 -20.96 13.31 15.69
N LYS A 123 -22.07 12.83 16.28
CA LYS A 123 -23.41 13.39 16.01
C LYS A 123 -23.55 14.84 16.51
N GLN A 124 -22.78 15.24 17.51
CA GLN A 124 -22.74 16.58 18.09
C GLN A 124 -21.77 17.52 17.38
N GLY A 125 -21.16 17.11 16.26
CA GLY A 125 -20.20 17.95 15.52
C GLY A 125 -18.84 18.10 16.19
N LYS A 126 -18.51 17.30 17.20
CA LYS A 126 -17.17 17.27 17.81
C LYS A 126 -16.27 16.29 17.05
N TRP A 127 -15.02 16.70 16.79
CA TRP A 127 -13.97 15.81 16.31
C TRP A 127 -13.60 14.84 17.42
N VAL A 128 -13.81 13.54 17.21
CA VAL A 128 -13.56 12.49 18.18
C VAL A 128 -12.66 11.41 17.58
N THR A 129 -11.96 10.73 18.48
CA THR A 129 -11.09 9.59 18.18
C THR A 129 -11.80 8.31 18.62
N ASP A 130 -11.86 7.33 17.73
CA ASP A 130 -12.19 5.96 18.10
C ASP A 130 -10.88 5.25 18.46
N HIS A 131 -10.74 4.86 19.74
CA HIS A 131 -9.57 4.17 20.27
C HIS A 131 -9.39 2.77 19.68
N ASN A 132 -8.21 2.19 19.90
CA ASN A 132 -7.61 1.01 19.28
C ASN A 132 -6.83 1.36 18.02
N SER A 133 -5.76 0.61 17.79
CA SER A 133 -4.92 0.69 16.61
C SER A 133 -5.44 -0.21 15.47
N ALA A 134 -4.80 -0.07 14.31
CA ALA A 134 -4.90 -1.01 13.21
C ALA A 134 -3.50 -1.21 12.62
N THR A 135 -2.98 -2.43 12.72
CA THR A 135 -1.59 -2.77 12.47
C THR A 135 -1.08 -2.34 11.09
N ASP A 136 -1.92 -2.40 10.06
CA ASP A 136 -1.54 -1.96 8.72
C ASP A 136 -1.24 -0.46 8.67
N GLY A 137 -2.04 0.37 9.36
CA GLY A 137 -1.75 1.79 9.49
C GLY A 137 -0.42 2.07 10.16
N ASP A 138 -0.11 1.35 11.24
CA ASP A 138 1.13 1.51 12.00
C ASP A 138 2.36 1.04 11.21
N LEU A 139 2.25 -0.08 10.48
CA LEU A 139 3.28 -0.54 9.53
C LEU A 139 3.51 0.46 8.40
N TYR A 140 2.45 1.04 7.83
CA TYR A 140 2.60 2.05 6.78
C TYR A 140 3.24 3.34 7.29
N ILE A 141 2.95 3.75 8.53
CA ILE A 141 3.59 4.90 9.19
C ILE A 141 5.08 4.62 9.40
N ALA A 142 5.43 3.42 9.89
CA ALA A 142 6.83 3.02 10.07
C ALA A 142 7.60 3.02 8.75
N ALA A 143 7.06 2.39 7.71
CA ALA A 143 7.67 2.38 6.37
C ALA A 143 7.88 3.80 5.82
N ALA A 144 6.92 4.71 6.06
CA ALA A 144 7.06 6.10 5.63
C ALA A 144 8.14 6.87 6.39
N LEU A 145 8.32 6.59 7.69
CA LEU A 145 9.38 7.17 8.52
C LEU A 145 10.76 6.71 8.06
N HIS A 146 10.90 5.43 7.73
CA HIS A 146 12.11 4.86 7.16
C HIS A 146 12.50 5.59 5.87
N HIS A 147 11.57 5.67 4.91
CA HIS A 147 11.80 6.38 3.63
C HIS A 147 12.09 7.88 3.86
N ALA A 148 11.35 8.55 4.74
CA ALA A 148 11.58 9.96 5.06
C ALA A 148 12.96 10.24 5.65
N ALA A 149 13.54 9.29 6.40
CA ALA A 149 14.89 9.41 6.94
C ALA A 149 15.97 9.46 5.85
N VAL A 150 15.72 8.78 4.72
CA VAL A 150 16.58 8.83 3.52
C VAL A 150 16.35 10.13 2.73
N VAL A 151 15.08 10.51 2.53
CA VAL A 151 14.71 11.69 1.72
C VAL A 151 15.16 13.00 2.36
N TRP A 152 15.09 13.13 3.69
CA TRP A 152 15.49 14.33 4.42
C TRP A 152 16.56 14.02 5.48
N PRO A 153 17.84 13.90 5.08
CA PRO A 153 18.92 13.41 5.95
C PRO A 153 19.13 14.28 7.20
N ASN A 154 18.88 15.59 7.11
CA ASN A 154 18.98 16.52 8.25
C ASN A 154 17.96 16.23 9.37
N ARG A 155 16.90 15.46 9.09
CA ARG A 155 15.90 15.00 10.06
C ARG A 155 15.92 13.51 10.29
N SER A 156 16.85 12.78 9.67
CA SER A 156 16.94 11.32 9.72
C SER A 156 16.86 10.78 11.15
N ALA A 157 17.69 11.29 12.06
CA ALA A 157 17.70 10.85 13.46
C ALA A 157 16.36 11.05 14.19
N TYR A 158 15.58 12.07 13.81
CA TYR A 158 14.25 12.32 14.37
C TYR A 158 13.23 11.30 13.84
N TYR A 159 13.22 11.03 12.54
CA TYR A 159 12.30 10.05 11.95
C TYR A 159 12.62 8.63 12.42
N GLN A 160 13.89 8.22 12.39
CA GLN A 160 14.33 6.92 12.90
C GLN A 160 14.02 6.74 14.39
N LYS A 161 14.05 7.81 15.20
CA LYS A 161 13.63 7.74 16.61
C LYS A 161 12.15 7.37 16.73
N ILE A 162 11.29 7.98 15.92
CA ILE A 162 9.85 7.67 15.93
C ILE A 162 9.63 6.26 15.39
N GLU A 163 10.32 5.87 14.31
CA GLU A 163 10.27 4.54 13.72
C GLU A 163 10.64 3.44 14.73
N ARG A 164 11.75 3.60 15.48
CA ARG A 164 12.10 2.67 16.56
C ARG A 164 11.02 2.55 17.63
N ASN A 165 10.37 3.67 17.98
CA ASN A 165 9.35 3.66 19.02
C ASN A 165 8.05 3.00 18.56
N ILE A 166 7.60 3.27 17.33
CA ILE A 166 6.43 2.57 16.77
C ILE A 166 6.75 1.09 16.56
N ALA A 167 7.97 0.74 16.13
CA ALA A 167 8.42 -0.65 16.03
C ALA A 167 8.28 -1.39 17.37
N ALA A 168 8.81 -0.79 18.44
CA ALA A 168 8.73 -1.37 19.77
C ALA A 168 7.27 -1.51 20.26
N ASP A 169 6.40 -0.54 19.96
CA ASP A 169 5.00 -0.60 20.37
C ASP A 169 4.17 -1.59 19.51
N ILE A 170 4.47 -1.78 18.22
CA ILE A 170 3.84 -2.83 17.40
C ILE A 170 4.17 -4.21 18.01
N LEU A 171 5.44 -4.50 18.29
CA LEU A 171 5.84 -5.79 18.91
C LEU A 171 5.27 -5.96 20.33
N ARG A 172 4.99 -4.87 21.03
CA ARG A 172 4.46 -4.92 22.39
C ARG A 172 2.96 -5.14 22.42
N TYR A 173 2.21 -4.55 21.49
CA TYR A 173 0.76 -4.45 21.58
C TYR A 173 0.02 -5.12 20.43
N GLU A 174 0.65 -5.31 19.27
CA GLU A 174 0.05 -5.87 18.05
C GLU A 174 0.72 -7.20 17.64
N TYR A 175 1.22 -7.94 18.62
CA TYR A 175 1.96 -9.19 18.39
C TYR A 175 1.33 -10.35 19.15
N ASN A 176 1.16 -11.48 18.45
CA ASN A 176 0.73 -12.73 19.05
C ASN A 176 1.95 -13.60 19.37
N PRO A 177 2.34 -13.78 20.65
CA PRO A 177 3.51 -14.58 21.02
C PRO A 177 3.32 -16.09 20.79
N THR A 178 2.07 -16.58 20.65
CA THR A 178 1.78 -18.00 20.40
C THR A 178 2.08 -18.37 18.96
N THR A 179 1.70 -17.51 18.01
CA THR A 179 1.91 -17.75 16.57
C THR A 179 3.12 -17.05 16.01
N GLN A 180 3.71 -16.14 16.78
CA GLN A 180 4.79 -15.25 16.39
C GLN A 180 4.46 -14.42 15.15
N THR A 181 3.18 -14.03 15.01
CA THR A 181 2.68 -13.17 13.93
C THR A 181 2.10 -11.89 14.52
N LEU A 182 1.99 -10.84 13.71
CA LEU A 182 1.26 -9.66 14.11
C LEU A 182 -0.25 -9.95 14.19
N THR A 183 -0.93 -9.29 15.13
CA THR A 183 -2.40 -9.24 15.18
C THR A 183 -2.91 -8.15 14.23
N VAL A 184 -4.24 -8.04 14.06
CA VAL A 184 -4.85 -6.99 13.21
C VAL A 184 -5.01 -5.63 13.91
N GLY A 185 -4.58 -5.54 15.18
CA GLY A 185 -4.58 -4.33 16.00
C GLY A 185 -4.39 -4.68 17.48
N ASP A 186 -4.16 -3.67 18.30
CA ASP A 186 -3.86 -3.78 19.73
C ASP A 186 -5.01 -4.31 20.59
N TRP A 187 -6.23 -4.19 20.09
CA TRP A 187 -7.46 -4.69 20.70
C TRP A 187 -7.60 -6.23 20.63
N VAL A 188 -6.71 -6.90 19.90
CA VAL A 188 -6.68 -8.36 19.80
C VAL A 188 -5.79 -8.94 20.91
N THR A 189 -6.40 -9.23 22.06
CA THR A 189 -5.73 -9.90 23.19
C THR A 189 -5.88 -11.44 23.12
N LYS A 190 -5.23 -12.16 24.04
CA LYS A 190 -5.30 -13.62 24.16
C LYS A 190 -6.73 -14.16 24.32
N GLU A 191 -7.59 -13.38 24.96
CA GLU A 191 -8.99 -13.70 25.21
C GLU A 191 -9.89 -13.36 24.02
N SER A 192 -9.37 -12.62 23.03
CA SER A 192 -10.11 -12.25 21.84
C SER A 192 -10.39 -13.48 20.97
N LYS A 193 -11.62 -13.61 20.47
CA LYS A 193 -11.96 -14.60 19.44
C LYS A 193 -11.15 -14.41 18.14
N TYR A 194 -10.51 -13.26 17.98
CA TYR A 194 -9.65 -12.93 16.84
C TYR A 194 -8.16 -13.16 17.12
N TYR A 195 -7.79 -13.81 18.24
CA TYR A 195 -6.40 -13.97 18.65
C TYR A 195 -5.52 -14.58 17.54
N TYR A 196 -6.05 -15.53 16.77
CA TYR A 196 -5.37 -16.17 15.64
C TYR A 196 -5.76 -15.59 14.27
N LEU A 197 -6.37 -14.41 14.22
CA LEU A 197 -6.76 -13.78 12.97
C LEU A 197 -5.53 -13.14 12.31
N LEU A 198 -5.30 -13.52 11.06
CA LEU A 198 -4.32 -12.91 10.17
C LEU A 198 -5.05 -12.10 9.10
N ARG A 199 -4.71 -10.83 8.92
CA ARG A 199 -5.04 -10.07 7.72
C ARG A 199 -3.86 -10.20 6.75
N THR A 200 -4.09 -10.80 5.59
CA THR A 200 -2.98 -11.21 4.70
C THR A 200 -2.24 -10.04 4.08
N SER A 201 -2.88 -8.88 4.00
CA SER A 201 -2.25 -7.64 3.52
C SER A 201 -1.32 -6.99 4.53
N ASP A 202 -1.26 -7.49 5.76
CA ASP A 202 -0.31 -7.03 6.78
C ASP A 202 1.03 -7.77 6.67
N VAL A 203 1.14 -8.76 5.78
CA VAL A 203 2.40 -9.46 5.47
C VAL A 203 3.25 -8.56 4.56
N MET A 204 4.10 -7.73 5.17
CA MET A 204 4.93 -6.73 4.49
C MET A 204 6.42 -7.01 4.73
N PRO A 205 7.03 -8.01 4.05
CA PRO A 205 8.37 -8.50 4.35
C PRO A 205 9.45 -7.41 4.33
N ASP A 206 9.39 -6.48 3.37
CA ASP A 206 10.40 -5.43 3.23
C ASP A 206 10.27 -4.40 4.38
N VAL A 207 9.04 -4.09 4.81
CA VAL A 207 8.80 -3.26 6.01
C VAL A 207 9.34 -3.95 7.26
N PHE A 208 9.23 -5.28 7.36
CA PHE A 208 9.79 -6.02 8.49
C PHE A 208 11.32 -6.01 8.49
N ASP A 209 11.96 -6.04 7.30
CA ASP A 209 13.41 -5.89 7.17
C ASP A 209 13.86 -4.48 7.58
N ASP A 210 13.18 -3.43 7.11
CA ASP A 210 13.43 -2.03 7.50
C ASP A 210 13.32 -1.84 9.02
N LEU A 211 12.28 -2.42 9.62
CA LEU A 211 12.06 -2.38 11.06
C LEU A 211 13.15 -3.11 11.83
N TYR A 212 13.65 -4.25 11.33
CA TYR A 212 14.82 -4.92 11.89
C TYR A 212 16.08 -4.05 11.77
N GLU A 213 16.32 -3.43 10.61
CA GLU A 213 17.48 -2.57 10.39
C GLU A 213 17.49 -1.39 11.36
N THR A 214 16.36 -0.70 11.51
CA THR A 214 16.26 0.50 12.36
C THR A 214 16.24 0.19 13.85
N SER A 215 15.63 -0.92 14.27
CA SER A 215 15.47 -1.27 15.69
C SER A 215 16.53 -2.22 16.25
N HIS A 216 17.18 -2.99 15.38
CA HIS A 216 18.01 -4.15 15.72
C HIS A 216 17.30 -5.23 16.57
N ASP A 217 15.97 -5.25 16.58
CA ASP A 217 15.19 -6.28 17.27
C ASP A 217 14.94 -7.48 16.36
N ILE A 218 15.59 -8.60 16.67
CA ILE A 218 15.50 -9.86 15.91
C ILE A 218 14.07 -10.40 15.78
N GLN A 219 13.16 -9.99 16.67
CA GLN A 219 11.77 -10.39 16.65
C GLN A 219 11.07 -10.03 15.33
N TRP A 220 11.53 -8.98 14.64
CA TRP A 220 11.02 -8.63 13.30
C TRP A 220 11.33 -9.66 12.22
N GLN A 221 12.51 -10.29 12.27
CA GLN A 221 12.83 -11.38 11.36
C GLN A 221 11.95 -12.61 11.63
N ILE A 222 11.70 -12.92 12.91
CA ILE A 222 10.79 -14.00 13.31
C ILE A 222 9.36 -13.72 12.82
N VAL A 223 8.88 -12.48 12.95
CA VAL A 223 7.56 -12.05 12.44
C VAL A 223 7.49 -12.25 10.93
N LYS A 224 8.49 -11.76 10.19
CA LYS A 224 8.59 -11.93 8.74
C LYS A 224 8.51 -13.40 8.34
N ASP A 225 9.32 -14.25 8.96
CA ASP A 225 9.38 -15.66 8.66
C ASP A 225 8.03 -16.35 8.87
N ASN A 226 7.45 -16.17 10.05
CA ASN A 226 6.18 -16.80 10.39
C ASN A 226 5.04 -16.30 9.50
N MET A 227 4.93 -14.99 9.27
CA MET A 227 3.86 -14.42 8.44
C MET A 227 3.98 -14.84 6.96
N LEU A 228 5.20 -14.91 6.40
CA LEU A 228 5.43 -15.43 5.05
C LEU A 228 5.08 -16.93 4.95
N ASP A 229 5.42 -17.74 5.95
CA ASP A 229 5.07 -19.17 5.97
C ASP A 229 3.55 -19.39 6.00
N ARG A 230 2.80 -18.56 6.73
CA ARG A 230 1.32 -18.56 6.69
C ARG A 230 0.81 -18.18 5.31
N LEU A 231 1.40 -17.17 4.68
CA LEU A 231 1.00 -16.72 3.35
C LEU A 231 1.28 -17.78 2.27
N VAL A 232 2.43 -18.46 2.35
CA VAL A 232 2.76 -19.60 1.49
C VAL A 232 1.77 -20.74 1.68
N THR A 233 1.44 -21.06 2.94
CA THR A 233 0.45 -22.09 3.27
C THR A 233 -0.90 -21.78 2.62
N LEU A 234 -1.43 -20.57 2.81
CA LEU A 234 -2.67 -20.12 2.19
C LEU A 234 -2.62 -20.18 0.66
N SER A 235 -1.56 -19.63 0.05
CA SER A 235 -1.38 -19.63 -1.40
C SER A 235 -1.27 -21.04 -1.99
N SER A 236 -0.73 -22.00 -1.23
CA SER A 236 -0.58 -23.40 -1.67
C SER A 236 -1.90 -24.15 -1.80
N GLN A 237 -2.93 -23.72 -1.05
CA GLN A 237 -4.24 -24.40 -0.98
C GLN A 237 -5.04 -24.32 -2.28
N HIS A 238 -4.75 -23.33 -3.13
CA HIS A 238 -5.50 -23.09 -4.36
C HIS A 238 -4.56 -22.97 -5.57
N ARG A 239 -5.02 -23.34 -6.77
CA ARG A 239 -4.20 -23.25 -8.00
C ARG A 239 -3.85 -21.82 -8.37
N THR A 240 -4.74 -20.87 -8.06
CA THR A 240 -4.60 -19.45 -8.37
C THR A 240 -3.48 -18.76 -7.59
N GLY A 241 -3.11 -19.30 -6.44
CA GLY A 241 -2.19 -18.65 -5.49
C GLY A 241 -2.78 -17.46 -4.75
N LEU A 242 -4.05 -17.11 -4.99
CA LEU A 242 -4.75 -16.03 -4.28
C LEU A 242 -4.85 -16.36 -2.79
N VAL A 243 -4.83 -15.31 -1.98
CA VAL A 243 -4.94 -15.37 -0.53
C VAL A 243 -6.19 -14.58 -0.07
N PRO A 244 -6.82 -14.96 1.04
CA PRO A 244 -8.05 -14.31 1.51
C PRO A 244 -7.75 -12.95 2.16
N ASP A 245 -8.75 -12.08 2.27
CA ASP A 245 -8.66 -10.86 3.10
C ASP A 245 -8.23 -11.20 4.53
N PHE A 246 -8.85 -12.24 5.10
CA PHE A 246 -8.55 -12.74 6.43
C PHE A 246 -8.44 -14.26 6.47
N ALA A 247 -7.55 -14.75 7.32
CA ALA A 247 -7.36 -16.17 7.62
C ALA A 247 -7.29 -16.41 9.12
N TRP A 248 -7.69 -17.61 9.55
CA TRP A 248 -7.26 -18.16 10.83
C TRP A 248 -5.86 -18.75 10.65
N ALA A 249 -4.89 -18.27 11.41
CA ALA A 249 -3.51 -18.73 11.43
C ALA A 249 -3.17 -19.22 12.85
N GLY A 250 -3.68 -20.40 13.20
CA GLY A 250 -3.36 -21.04 14.48
C GLY A 250 -2.02 -21.77 14.45
N GLU A 251 -1.64 -22.39 15.57
CA GLU A 251 -0.37 -23.11 15.69
C GLU A 251 -0.18 -24.22 14.65
N LYS A 252 -1.26 -24.95 14.32
CA LYS A 252 -1.21 -26.15 13.46
C LYS A 252 -1.86 -25.98 12.09
N THR A 253 -2.78 -25.03 11.96
CA THR A 253 -3.60 -24.88 10.75
C THR A 253 -3.68 -23.43 10.31
N THR A 254 -3.73 -23.22 9.01
CA THR A 254 -3.94 -21.91 8.42
C THR A 254 -5.00 -22.03 7.34
N SER A 255 -6.08 -21.26 7.41
CA SER A 255 -7.20 -21.37 6.46
C SER A 255 -8.00 -20.07 6.40
N ALA A 256 -8.59 -19.77 5.26
CA ALA A 256 -9.49 -18.64 5.09
C ALA A 256 -10.63 -18.62 6.13
N VAL A 257 -11.02 -17.43 6.58
CA VAL A 257 -12.16 -17.27 7.49
C VAL A 257 -13.49 -17.49 6.76
N LYS A 258 -14.57 -17.64 7.52
CA LYS A 258 -15.93 -17.68 6.95
C LYS A 258 -16.37 -16.26 6.55
N ALA A 259 -17.36 -16.19 5.67
CA ALA A 259 -18.03 -14.93 5.34
C ALA A 259 -18.54 -14.21 6.60
N ARG A 260 -18.42 -12.88 6.64
CA ARG A 260 -18.84 -11.97 7.72
C ARG A 260 -18.20 -12.27 9.07
N THR A 261 -16.97 -12.80 9.07
CA THR A 261 -16.22 -13.01 10.30
C THR A 261 -15.74 -11.68 10.89
N VAL A 262 -15.34 -10.73 10.04
CA VAL A 262 -14.74 -9.45 10.41
C VAL A 262 -15.51 -8.28 9.81
N ALA A 263 -15.66 -8.23 8.48
CA ALA A 263 -16.09 -7.01 7.78
C ALA A 263 -17.19 -7.23 6.74
N SER A 264 -17.12 -8.33 5.97
CA SER A 264 -17.91 -8.48 4.75
C SER A 264 -18.23 -9.93 4.43
N ILE A 265 -19.15 -10.14 3.48
CA ILE A 265 -19.42 -11.49 2.96
C ILE A 265 -18.21 -12.14 2.27
N HIS A 266 -17.17 -11.36 1.95
CA HIS A 266 -15.98 -11.77 1.20
C HIS A 266 -14.71 -11.88 2.07
N ASP A 267 -14.83 -11.95 3.39
CA ASP A 267 -13.67 -11.97 4.29
C ASP A 267 -12.72 -13.16 4.04
N GLY A 268 -13.24 -14.28 3.52
CA GLY A 268 -12.46 -15.46 3.14
C GLY A 268 -12.06 -15.51 1.66
N ASP A 269 -12.33 -14.45 0.90
CA ASP A 269 -12.01 -14.34 -0.53
C ASP A 269 -10.86 -13.35 -0.76
N TYR A 270 -10.32 -13.30 -1.99
CA TYR A 270 -9.40 -12.23 -2.41
C TYR A 270 -10.21 -10.94 -2.64
N GLY A 271 -10.26 -10.09 -1.61
CA GLY A 271 -11.12 -8.92 -1.52
C GLY A 271 -10.35 -7.60 -1.38
N ALA A 272 -10.97 -6.65 -0.68
CA ALA A 272 -10.48 -5.27 -0.60
C ALA A 272 -9.23 -5.12 0.30
N ASN A 273 -8.97 -6.09 1.18
CA ASN A 273 -7.73 -6.12 1.96
C ASN A 273 -6.62 -6.81 1.16
N ALA A 274 -6.88 -8.05 0.71
CA ALA A 274 -5.92 -8.91 0.03
C ALA A 274 -5.49 -8.36 -1.33
N CYS A 275 -6.25 -7.45 -1.93
CA CYS A 275 -5.84 -6.78 -3.18
C CYS A 275 -4.49 -6.06 -3.08
N ARG A 276 -4.05 -5.69 -1.87
CA ARG A 276 -2.75 -5.05 -1.59
C ARG A 276 -1.58 -6.03 -1.59
N VAL A 277 -1.82 -7.33 -1.36
CA VAL A 277 -0.75 -8.34 -1.19
C VAL A 277 0.24 -8.35 -2.36
N PRO A 278 -0.17 -8.28 -3.65
CA PRO A 278 0.79 -8.16 -4.75
C PRO A 278 1.79 -7.01 -4.58
N MET A 279 1.31 -5.84 -4.11
CA MET A 279 2.16 -4.68 -3.86
C MET A 279 3.08 -4.87 -2.65
N MET A 280 2.59 -5.49 -1.58
CA MET A 280 3.37 -5.74 -0.36
C MET A 280 4.50 -6.75 -0.56
N LEU A 281 4.40 -7.63 -1.57
CA LEU A 281 5.44 -8.61 -1.89
C LEU A 281 6.35 -8.17 -3.06
N ALA A 282 6.08 -7.03 -3.69
CA ALA A 282 6.61 -6.71 -5.01
C ALA A 282 8.14 -6.54 -5.04
N GLN A 283 8.73 -5.93 -4.01
CA GLN A 283 10.17 -5.65 -3.95
C GLN A 283 10.96 -6.73 -3.19
N SER A 284 10.27 -7.67 -2.54
CA SER A 284 10.92 -8.63 -1.67
C SER A 284 11.69 -9.71 -2.42
N ASP A 285 12.97 -9.88 -2.07
CA ASP A 285 13.81 -10.96 -2.59
C ASP A 285 13.61 -12.30 -1.86
N ASP A 286 12.78 -12.35 -0.80
CA ASP A 286 12.50 -13.60 -0.09
C ASP A 286 11.85 -14.63 -1.04
N PRO A 287 12.41 -15.84 -1.19
CA PRO A 287 11.86 -16.86 -2.08
C PRO A 287 10.41 -17.26 -1.79
N ARG A 288 9.94 -17.11 -0.54
CA ARG A 288 8.53 -17.36 -0.15
C ARG A 288 7.61 -16.27 -0.68
N ALA A 289 7.99 -15.00 -0.52
CA ALA A 289 7.26 -13.85 -1.08
C ALA A 289 7.16 -13.99 -2.61
N GLN A 290 8.28 -14.25 -3.26
CA GLN A 290 8.36 -14.47 -4.71
C GLN A 290 7.52 -15.66 -5.17
N ARG A 291 7.47 -16.76 -4.41
CA ARG A 291 6.63 -17.92 -4.74
C ARG A 291 5.14 -17.57 -4.75
N VAL A 292 4.66 -16.86 -3.71
CA VAL A 292 3.26 -16.43 -3.61
C VAL A 292 2.93 -15.43 -4.73
N LEU A 293 3.78 -14.41 -4.90
CA LEU A 293 3.61 -13.37 -5.89
C LEU A 293 3.52 -13.93 -7.32
N ASN A 294 4.49 -14.75 -7.72
CA ASN A 294 4.54 -15.32 -9.06
C ASN A 294 3.32 -16.19 -9.37
N LYS A 295 2.77 -16.90 -8.37
CA LYS A 295 1.57 -17.72 -8.55
C LYS A 295 0.33 -16.85 -8.80
N MET A 296 0.13 -15.79 -8.01
CA MET A 296 -0.94 -14.82 -8.23
C MET A 296 -0.81 -14.11 -9.59
N MET A 297 0.40 -13.66 -9.95
CA MET A 297 0.61 -12.94 -11.21
C MET A 297 0.35 -13.82 -12.43
N ARG A 298 0.71 -15.12 -12.39
CA ARG A 298 0.34 -16.06 -13.45
C ARG A 298 -1.18 -16.23 -13.56
N PHE A 299 -1.88 -16.39 -12.43
CA PHE A 299 -3.35 -16.45 -12.44
C PHE A 299 -3.97 -15.21 -13.08
N PHE A 300 -3.50 -14.01 -12.72
CA PHE A 300 -4.01 -12.75 -13.28
C PHE A 300 -3.65 -12.57 -14.75
N SER A 301 -2.47 -13.02 -15.18
CA SER A 301 -2.02 -13.00 -16.57
C SER A 301 -2.95 -13.80 -17.49
N ASP A 302 -3.55 -14.87 -16.98
CA ASP A 302 -4.49 -15.70 -17.74
C ASP A 302 -5.92 -15.11 -17.80
N GLN A 303 -6.18 -13.99 -17.10
CA GLN A 303 -7.50 -13.36 -17.09
C GLN A 303 -7.67 -12.39 -18.26
N TYR A 304 -8.80 -12.48 -18.96
CA TYR A 304 -9.16 -11.50 -20.00
C TYR A 304 -9.24 -10.05 -19.45
N TYR A 305 -9.81 -9.87 -18.25
CA TYR A 305 -9.72 -8.64 -17.47
C TYR A 305 -9.78 -8.95 -15.96
N ILE A 306 -9.28 -8.01 -15.16
CA ILE A 306 -9.20 -8.13 -13.70
C ILE A 306 -10.39 -7.41 -13.04
N THR A 307 -11.14 -8.11 -12.20
CA THR A 307 -12.29 -7.56 -11.47
C THR A 307 -11.97 -7.21 -10.02
N ALA A 308 -12.86 -6.44 -9.39
CA ALA A 308 -12.76 -6.05 -7.98
C ALA A 308 -13.11 -7.19 -7.00
N GLY A 309 -12.41 -8.32 -7.11
CA GLY A 309 -12.49 -9.44 -6.17
C GLY A 309 -12.70 -10.80 -6.85
N TYR A 310 -12.14 -11.83 -6.20
CA TYR A 310 -12.14 -13.21 -6.66
C TYR A 310 -12.31 -14.16 -5.46
N SER A 311 -13.08 -15.23 -5.62
CA SER A 311 -12.93 -16.37 -4.72
C SER A 311 -11.52 -16.94 -4.83
N LEU A 312 -11.05 -17.68 -3.84
CA LEU A 312 -9.71 -18.27 -3.89
C LEU A 312 -9.52 -19.27 -5.04
N GLU A 313 -10.60 -19.90 -5.52
CA GLU A 313 -10.58 -20.74 -6.75
C GLU A 313 -10.64 -19.95 -8.07
N GLY A 314 -10.57 -18.62 -8.04
CA GLY A 314 -10.45 -17.78 -9.23
C GLY A 314 -11.77 -17.36 -9.88
N ARG A 315 -12.92 -17.65 -9.28
CA ARG A 315 -14.21 -17.13 -9.75
C ARG A 315 -14.33 -15.66 -9.37
N ARG A 316 -14.61 -14.81 -10.36
CA ARG A 316 -14.89 -13.37 -10.17
C ARG A 316 -16.10 -13.20 -9.24
N LEU A 317 -15.96 -12.35 -8.22
CA LEU A 317 -17.05 -12.03 -7.29
C LEU A 317 -17.97 -10.94 -7.85
N VAL A 318 -17.44 -10.10 -8.72
CA VAL A 318 -18.14 -8.99 -9.37
C VAL A 318 -17.77 -8.93 -10.85
N LYS A 319 -18.51 -8.12 -11.63
CA LYS A 319 -18.28 -7.98 -13.08
C LYS A 319 -17.47 -6.74 -13.47
N TYR A 320 -17.21 -5.83 -12.54
CA TYR A 320 -16.54 -4.55 -12.79
C TYR A 320 -15.06 -4.58 -12.36
N GLN A 321 -14.25 -3.72 -12.99
CA GLN A 321 -12.85 -3.49 -12.62
C GLN A 321 -12.74 -2.38 -11.57
N SER A 322 -11.70 -2.41 -10.74
CA SER A 322 -11.36 -1.37 -9.79
C SER A 322 -9.86 -1.13 -9.81
N ASN A 323 -9.47 0.14 -9.75
CA ASN A 323 -8.07 0.53 -9.69
C ASN A 323 -7.39 0.00 -8.43
N SER A 324 -8.11 -0.14 -7.30
CA SER A 324 -7.57 -0.72 -6.07
C SER A 324 -7.07 -2.16 -6.24
N PHE A 325 -7.56 -2.88 -7.25
CA PHE A 325 -7.09 -4.23 -7.57
C PHE A 325 -6.03 -4.22 -8.68
N SER A 326 -6.19 -3.34 -9.67
CA SER A 326 -5.29 -3.28 -10.82
C SER A 326 -3.97 -2.58 -10.51
N ALA A 327 -3.96 -1.59 -9.61
CA ALA A 327 -2.77 -0.83 -9.25
C ALA A 327 -1.73 -1.66 -8.48
N PRO A 328 -2.09 -2.46 -7.45
CA PRO A 328 -1.14 -3.39 -6.84
C PRO A 328 -0.55 -4.41 -7.80
N ILE A 329 -1.36 -4.91 -8.75
CA ILE A 329 -0.90 -5.87 -9.77
C ILE A 329 0.03 -5.19 -10.78
N PHE A 330 -0.29 -3.97 -11.22
CA PHE A 330 0.58 -3.18 -12.10
C PHE A 330 1.94 -2.92 -11.45
N TYR A 331 1.94 -2.54 -10.18
CA TYR A 331 3.17 -2.30 -9.43
C TYR A 331 4.00 -3.59 -9.27
N ALA A 332 3.36 -4.69 -8.86
CA ALA A 332 3.99 -6.00 -8.74
C ALA A 332 4.70 -6.45 -10.03
N VAL A 333 4.03 -6.36 -11.18
CA VAL A 333 4.65 -6.73 -12.46
C VAL A 333 5.73 -5.73 -12.86
N SER A 334 5.60 -4.44 -12.53
CA SER A 334 6.66 -3.47 -12.80
C SER A 334 7.97 -3.83 -12.10
N CYS A 335 7.92 -4.28 -10.84
CA CYS A 335 9.11 -4.72 -10.11
C CYS A 335 9.63 -6.10 -10.58
N ASN A 336 8.77 -6.92 -11.20
CA ASN A 336 9.07 -8.33 -11.52
C ASN A 336 8.91 -8.64 -13.02
N ARG A 337 9.56 -7.85 -13.88
CA ARG A 337 9.56 -8.05 -15.34
C ARG A 337 10.28 -9.33 -15.75
N ASN A 338 9.92 -9.87 -16.92
CA ASN A 338 10.53 -11.05 -17.54
C ASN A 338 10.30 -12.37 -16.76
N LYS A 339 9.20 -12.46 -16.01
CA LYS A 339 8.83 -13.65 -15.22
C LYS A 339 7.66 -14.45 -15.81
N GLY A 340 7.23 -14.12 -17.04
CA GLY A 340 6.18 -14.83 -17.78
C GLY A 340 4.76 -14.29 -17.60
N TYR A 341 4.62 -13.07 -17.07
CA TYR A 341 3.33 -12.36 -16.89
C TYR A 341 3.44 -10.87 -17.28
N ASP A 342 4.38 -10.54 -18.18
CA ASP A 342 4.64 -9.17 -18.63
C ASP A 342 3.47 -8.51 -19.38
N ASN A 343 2.53 -9.31 -19.89
CA ASN A 343 1.27 -8.82 -20.43
C ASN A 343 0.48 -7.98 -19.40
N LEU A 344 0.60 -8.28 -18.10
CA LEU A 344 -0.03 -7.50 -17.05
C LEU A 344 0.50 -6.06 -17.00
N PHE A 345 1.76 -5.82 -17.33
CA PHE A 345 2.31 -4.47 -17.36
C PHE A 345 1.60 -3.61 -18.41
N VAL A 346 1.19 -4.20 -19.53
CA VAL A 346 0.42 -3.50 -20.56
C VAL A 346 -1.05 -3.44 -20.19
N SER A 347 -1.65 -4.56 -19.78
CA SER A 347 -3.09 -4.63 -19.55
C SER A 347 -3.54 -3.82 -18.34
N GLN A 348 -2.72 -3.68 -17.30
CA GLN A 348 -3.07 -2.93 -16.09
C GLN A 348 -2.76 -1.43 -16.17
N LYS A 349 -2.02 -0.95 -17.19
CA LYS A 349 -1.76 0.48 -17.41
C LYS A 349 -3.02 1.32 -17.62
N TYR A 350 -4.16 0.70 -17.90
CA TYR A 350 -5.44 1.40 -18.06
C TYR A 350 -5.80 2.24 -16.82
N ILE A 351 -5.28 1.92 -15.63
CA ILE A 351 -5.48 2.71 -14.41
C ILE A 351 -5.01 4.18 -14.56
N PHE A 352 -4.09 4.45 -15.50
CA PHE A 352 -3.59 5.79 -15.81
C PHE A 352 -4.26 6.43 -17.03
N SER A 353 -5.20 5.74 -17.68
CA SER A 353 -5.93 6.28 -18.85
C SER A 353 -6.92 7.40 -18.48
N LYS A 354 -7.23 7.53 -17.19
CA LYS A 354 -8.12 8.55 -16.64
C LYS A 354 -7.44 9.26 -15.47
N PRO A 355 -7.78 10.53 -15.21
CA PRO A 355 -7.30 11.23 -14.02
C PRO A 355 -7.67 10.46 -12.74
N VAL A 356 -6.76 10.46 -11.75
CA VAL A 356 -6.98 9.89 -10.42
C VAL A 356 -8.34 10.35 -9.85
N THR A 357 -9.15 9.41 -9.38
CA THR A 357 -10.49 9.76 -8.85
C THR A 357 -10.39 10.63 -7.61
N THR A 358 -11.39 11.49 -7.37
CA THR A 358 -11.54 12.31 -6.16
C THR A 358 -12.73 11.87 -5.30
N ARG A 359 -13.30 10.68 -5.58
CA ARG A 359 -14.50 10.13 -4.92
C ARG A 359 -14.31 8.68 -4.44
N ASN A 360 -13.06 8.22 -4.40
CA ASN A 360 -12.70 6.93 -3.84
C ASN A 360 -11.23 7.03 -3.41
N TYR A 361 -11.01 7.33 -2.12
CA TYR A 361 -9.65 7.53 -1.63
C TYR A 361 -8.79 6.29 -1.86
N TYR A 362 -9.37 5.10 -1.67
CA TYR A 362 -8.61 3.85 -1.72
C TYR A 362 -8.11 3.56 -3.14
N ASP A 363 -9.00 3.65 -4.14
CA ASP A 363 -8.63 3.55 -5.56
C ASP A 363 -7.57 4.60 -5.91
N ALA A 364 -7.76 5.84 -5.45
CA ALA A 364 -6.88 6.95 -5.79
C ALA A 364 -5.49 6.80 -5.19
N THR A 365 -5.41 6.42 -3.92
CA THR A 365 -4.15 6.21 -3.19
C THR A 365 -3.34 5.09 -3.83
N LEU A 366 -3.93 3.92 -4.05
CA LEU A 366 -3.22 2.79 -4.64
C LEU A 366 -2.79 3.07 -6.08
N THR A 367 -3.63 3.77 -6.87
CA THR A 367 -3.24 4.23 -8.22
C THR A 367 -2.04 5.18 -8.15
N THR A 368 -2.03 6.10 -7.19
CA THR A 368 -0.97 7.10 -7.05
C THR A 368 0.34 6.46 -6.61
N LEU A 369 0.31 5.53 -5.64
CA LEU A 369 1.48 4.74 -5.25
C LEU A 369 2.06 3.97 -6.45
N ALA A 370 1.20 3.24 -7.17
CA ALA A 370 1.61 2.50 -8.36
C ALA A 370 2.14 3.41 -9.48
N ALA A 371 1.65 4.66 -9.60
CA ALA A 371 2.20 5.63 -10.52
C ALA A 371 3.64 6.00 -10.15
N LEU A 372 3.86 6.40 -8.89
CA LEU A 372 5.14 6.93 -8.41
C LEU A 372 6.29 5.92 -8.49
N GLU A 373 5.99 4.62 -8.38
CA GLU A 373 7.00 3.56 -8.28
C GLU A 373 6.97 2.54 -9.43
N GLY A 374 5.84 2.39 -10.12
CA GLY A 374 5.63 1.34 -11.12
C GLY A 374 5.82 1.77 -12.58
N MET A 375 6.22 3.01 -12.86
CA MET A 375 6.41 3.49 -14.24
C MET A 375 7.88 3.55 -14.68
N ASN A 376 8.73 2.71 -14.10
CA ASN A 376 10.18 2.69 -14.36
C ASN A 376 10.54 2.14 -15.75
#